data_AF-A0A9Q0SW04-F1
#
_entry.id   AF-A0A9Q0SW04-F1
#
_cell.length_a   1.000
_cell.length_b   1.000
_cell.length_c   1.000
_cell.angle_alpha   90.00
_cell.angle_beta   90.00
_cell.angle_gamma   90.00
#
_symmetry.space_group_name_H-M   'P 1'
#
loop_
_entity.id
_entity.type
_entity.pdbx_description
1 polymer ?
#
loop_
_entity_poly.entity_id
_entity_poly.type
_entity_poly.pdbx_seq_one_letter_code
_entity_poly.pdbx_strand_id
1 'polypeptide(L)'
;MGVFTFVCRCSGNEWSAKQIAEGDIEASASSTFELQRKLVQSALCADSSGGVQSSFSYVTPSSAVFQVVIGGGGGGAFFGGGGGGAAAAPAGGAAAAAEPAAEEKKKEEEPESDDDMGFSLFD
;
A
#
# COMPACT_ATOMS: atom_id res chain seq x y z
N MET A 1 9.79 16.63 10.26
CA MET A 1 9.03 15.39 10.00
C MET A 1 7.56 15.73 10.14
N GLY A 2 6.88 16.05 9.05
CA GLY A 2 5.44 16.28 9.01
C GLY A 2 4.70 14.97 8.80
N VAL A 3 3.67 14.71 9.58
CA VAL A 3 2.73 13.60 9.36
C VAL A 3 1.37 14.18 9.05
N PHE A 4 0.87 13.88 7.86
CA PHE A 4 -0.41 14.33 7.35
C PHE A 4 -1.33 13.12 7.25
N THR A 5 -2.41 13.11 8.02
CA THR A 5 -3.39 12.02 8.02
C THR A 5 -4.70 12.52 7.44
N PHE A 6 -5.22 11.79 6.47
CA PHE A 6 -6.42 12.12 5.72
C PHE A 6 -7.46 11.01 5.84
N VAL A 7 -8.72 11.40 6.04
CA VAL A 7 -9.87 10.51 5.83
C VAL A 7 -10.29 10.63 4.38
N CYS A 8 -10.16 9.55 3.63
CA CYS A 8 -10.63 9.42 2.27
C CYS A 8 -12.02 8.77 2.26
N ARG A 9 -12.95 9.34 1.50
CA ARG A 9 -14.32 8.82 1.34
C ARG A 9 -14.72 8.83 -0.12
N CYS A 10 -15.24 7.69 -0.57
CA CYS A 10 -15.82 7.51 -1.89
C CYS A 10 -17.31 7.84 -1.86
N SER A 11 -17.76 8.64 -2.82
CA SER A 11 -19.15 8.97 -3.06
C SER A 11 -19.43 8.79 -4.55
N GLY A 12 -20.06 7.67 -4.91
CA GLY A 12 -20.30 7.33 -6.32
C GLY A 12 -18.97 7.11 -7.07
N ASN A 13 -18.66 8.00 -8.00
CA ASN A 13 -17.45 7.93 -8.84
C ASN A 13 -16.34 8.89 -8.39
N GLU A 14 -16.52 9.59 -7.27
CA GLU A 14 -15.57 10.58 -6.77
C GLU A 14 -15.02 10.17 -5.40
N TRP A 15 -13.72 10.33 -5.24
CA TRP A 15 -13.02 10.22 -3.98
C TRP A 15 -12.72 11.62 -3.45
N SER A 16 -13.04 11.84 -2.17
CA SER A 16 -12.73 13.06 -1.44
C SER A 16 -11.86 12.73 -0.23
N ALA A 17 -11.00 13.67 0.18
CA ALA A 17 -10.16 13.50 1.35
C ALA A 17 -10.02 14.79 2.14
N LYS A 18 -10.02 14.65 3.46
CA LYS A 18 -9.85 15.76 4.41
C LYS A 18 -8.83 15.40 5.46
N GLN A 19 -7.91 16.32 5.74
CA GLN A 19 -6.93 16.17 6.81
C GLN A 19 -7.62 16.22 8.18
N ILE A 20 -7.19 15.37 9.11
CA ILE A 20 -7.74 15.29 10.49
C ILE A 20 -6.95 16.15 11.48
N ALA A 21 -5.64 16.30 11.25
CA ALA A 21 -4.78 17.19 12.04
C ALA A 21 -5.04 18.67 11.67
N GLU A 22 -4.56 19.62 12.48
CA GLU A 22 -4.74 21.11 12.41
C GLU A 22 -4.46 21.82 11.06
N GLY A 23 -4.34 21.12 9.93
CA GLY A 23 -4.24 21.69 8.59
C GLY A 23 -5.54 21.58 7.79
N ASP A 24 -5.86 22.61 7.01
CA ASP A 24 -7.04 22.69 6.13
C ASP A 24 -6.79 22.07 4.74
N ILE A 25 -6.03 20.96 4.66
CA ILE A 25 -5.76 20.31 3.38
C ILE A 25 -6.92 19.37 3.02
N GLU A 26 -7.59 19.69 1.92
CA GLU A 26 -8.60 18.84 1.30
C GLU A 26 -8.38 18.71 -0.21
N ALA A 27 -8.79 17.57 -0.76
CA ALA A 27 -8.76 17.33 -2.20
C ALA A 27 -9.85 16.34 -2.61
N SER A 28 -10.28 16.43 -3.87
CA SER A 28 -11.11 15.42 -4.50
C SER A 28 -10.60 15.03 -5.88
N ALA A 29 -10.92 13.82 -6.31
CA ALA A 29 -10.56 13.31 -7.63
C ALA A 29 -11.46 12.13 -8.04
N SER A 30 -11.46 11.80 -9.32
CA SER A 30 -12.20 10.66 -9.88
C SER A 30 -11.60 9.29 -9.52
N SER A 31 -10.34 9.26 -9.06
CA SER A 31 -9.64 8.04 -8.68
C SER A 31 -8.78 8.24 -7.45
N THR A 32 -8.51 7.15 -6.74
CA THR A 32 -7.59 7.15 -5.58
C THR A 32 -6.18 7.57 -5.97
N PHE A 33 -5.73 7.25 -7.18
CA PHE A 33 -4.41 7.61 -7.68
C PHE A 33 -4.22 9.12 -7.84
N GLU A 34 -5.20 9.79 -8.46
CA GLU A 34 -5.17 11.25 -8.60
C GLU A 34 -5.30 11.94 -7.26
N LEU A 35 -6.16 11.42 -6.38
CA LEU A 35 -6.34 11.94 -5.03
C LEU A 35 -5.03 11.85 -4.25
N GLN A 36 -4.37 10.68 -4.24
CA GLN A 36 -3.09 10.48 -3.54
C GLN A 36 -2.03 11.47 -4.02
N ARG A 37 -1.90 11.67 -5.33
CA ARG A 37 -0.95 12.63 -5.91
C ARG A 37 -1.25 14.07 -5.50
N LYS A 38 -2.51 14.49 -5.54
CA LYS A 38 -2.93 15.83 -5.09
C LYS A 38 -2.59 16.04 -3.63
N LEU A 39 -2.93 15.08 -2.77
CA LEU A 39 -2.66 15.18 -1.33
C LEU A 39 -1.16 15.17 -1.00
N VAL A 40 -0.36 14.35 -1.68
CA VAL A 40 1.09 14.35 -1.52
C VAL A 40 1.70 15.69 -1.94
N GLN A 41 1.22 16.26 -3.06
CA GLN A 41 1.67 17.59 -3.49
C GLN A 41 1.26 18.67 -2.50
N SER A 42 0.03 18.66 -2.01
CA SER A 42 -0.44 19.61 -0.99
C SER A 42 0.36 19.49 0.31
N ALA A 43 0.66 18.26 0.76
CA ALA A 43 1.51 18.01 1.93
C ALA A 43 2.94 18.53 1.72
N LEU A 44 3.52 18.32 0.53
CA LEU A 44 4.83 18.85 0.14
C LEU A 44 4.87 20.38 0.10
N CYS A 45 3.78 21.02 -0.33
CA CYS A 45 3.67 22.48 -0.27
C CYS A 45 3.57 23.01 1.16
N ALA A 46 3.01 22.20 2.08
CA ALA A 46 2.90 22.55 3.49
C ALA A 46 4.19 22.29 4.29
N ASP A 47 4.97 21.26 3.95
CA ASP A 47 6.27 20.94 4.56
C ASP A 47 7.34 20.70 3.48
N SER A 48 8.28 21.64 3.35
CA SER A 48 9.31 21.64 2.31
C SER A 48 10.52 20.77 2.61
N SER A 49 10.47 19.86 3.60
CA SER A 49 11.69 19.20 4.12
C SER A 49 11.69 17.66 4.08
N GLY A 50 12.44 17.09 3.13
CA GLY A 50 12.89 15.69 3.15
C GLY A 50 12.13 14.71 2.26
N GLY A 51 12.39 13.41 2.44
CA GLY A 51 11.78 12.33 1.64
C GLY A 51 10.29 12.18 1.95
N VAL A 52 9.51 11.85 0.92
CA VAL A 52 8.07 11.57 1.04
C VAL A 52 7.83 10.07 1.11
N GLN A 53 7.14 9.63 2.15
CA GLN A 53 6.56 8.30 2.24
C GLN A 53 5.06 8.46 2.35
N SER A 54 4.28 7.63 1.66
CA SER A 54 2.83 7.62 1.84
C SER A 54 2.30 6.19 1.99
N SER A 55 1.20 6.03 2.72
CA SER A 55 0.49 4.76 2.90
C SER A 55 -1.00 4.99 2.74
N PHE A 56 -1.65 4.13 1.95
CA PHE A 56 -3.09 4.20 1.70
C PHE A 56 -3.72 2.88 2.11
N SER A 57 -4.63 2.91 3.08
CA SER A 57 -5.26 1.71 3.63
C SER A 57 -6.78 1.86 3.60
N TYR A 58 -7.45 0.92 2.94
CA TYR A 58 -8.92 0.87 2.96
C TYR A 58 -9.40 0.39 4.34
N VAL A 59 -10.41 1.08 4.88
CA VAL A 59 -11.15 0.67 6.09
C VAL A 59 -12.45 -0.01 5.68
N THR A 60 -13.07 0.49 4.61
CA THR A 60 -14.23 -0.12 3.94
C THR A 60 -14.07 0.07 2.42
N PRO A 61 -14.89 -0.58 1.58
CA PRO A 61 -14.88 -0.33 0.14
C PRO A 61 -15.13 1.14 -0.24
N SER A 62 -15.69 1.94 0.67
CA SER A 62 -16.04 3.35 0.46
C SER A 62 -15.22 4.34 1.30
N SER A 63 -14.28 3.86 2.12
CA SER A 63 -13.49 4.72 3.01
C SER A 63 -12.09 4.20 3.20
N ALA A 64 -11.12 5.11 3.23
CA ALA A 64 -9.71 4.77 3.43
C ALA A 64 -9.03 5.82 4.33
N VAL A 65 -7.93 5.43 4.94
CA VAL A 65 -7.02 6.33 5.63
C VAL A 65 -5.79 6.48 4.74
N PHE A 66 -5.42 7.73 4.46
CA PHE A 66 -4.20 8.05 3.75
C PHE A 66 -3.26 8.82 4.66
N GLN A 67 -2.02 8.37 4.77
CA GLN A 67 -1.00 9.03 5.56
C GLN A 67 0.14 9.43 4.65
N VAL A 68 0.57 10.68 4.74
CA VAL A 68 1.77 11.21 4.07
C VAL A 68 2.74 11.64 5.15
N VAL A 69 3.95 11.11 5.10
CA VAL A 69 5.05 11.43 6.00
C VAL A 69 6.13 12.13 5.19
N ILE A 70 6.51 13.32 5.62
CA ILE A 70 7.54 14.15 4.99
C ILE A 70 8.69 14.29 5.98
N GLY A 71 9.91 13.95 5.56
CA GLY A 71 11.11 14.15 6.39
C GLY A 71 11.39 13.04 7.41
N GLY A 72 10.93 11.81 7.16
CA GLY A 72 11.15 10.64 8.01
C GLY A 72 12.06 9.58 7.39
N GLY A 73 13.33 9.93 7.14
CA GLY A 73 14.33 8.98 6.66
C GLY A 73 14.90 8.14 7.82
N GLY A 74 14.18 7.10 8.24
CA GLY A 74 14.69 6.10 9.20
C GLY A 74 13.71 5.79 10.33
N GLY A 75 13.02 4.65 10.22
CA GLY A 75 12.24 4.07 11.32
C GLY A 75 10.74 4.36 11.28
N GLY A 76 10.01 3.48 10.59
CA GLY A 76 8.68 2.99 10.99
C GLY A 76 7.57 4.01 11.30
N ALA A 77 6.82 4.40 10.28
CA ALA A 77 5.37 4.53 10.38
C ALA A 77 4.71 3.69 9.26
N PHE A 78 4.98 2.38 9.29
CA PHE A 78 4.21 1.39 8.54
C PHE A 78 3.00 0.99 9.39
N PHE A 79 1.86 1.67 9.18
CA PHE A 79 0.57 1.17 9.65
C PHE A 79 -0.20 0.65 8.43
N GLY A 80 -0.15 -0.67 8.23
CA GLY A 80 -1.04 -1.40 7.31
C GLY A 80 -0.50 -1.72 5.92
N GLY A 81 0.00 -2.95 5.76
CA GLY A 81 -0.16 -3.78 4.55
C GLY A 81 0.62 -3.40 3.29
N GLY A 82 1.82 -3.99 3.13
CA GLY A 82 2.40 -4.32 1.81
C GLY A 82 2.94 -3.15 0.98
N GLY A 83 4.21 -2.83 1.17
CA GLY A 83 4.95 -1.97 0.26
C GLY A 83 6.42 -1.98 0.63
N GLY A 84 7.21 -2.75 -0.12
CA GLY A 84 8.62 -3.00 0.16
C GLY A 84 9.41 -1.72 0.39
N GLY A 85 10.11 -1.66 1.52
CA GLY A 85 11.19 -0.71 1.71
C GLY A 85 12.28 -1.03 0.68
N ALA A 86 12.38 -0.21 -0.36
CA ALA A 86 13.55 -0.19 -1.22
C ALA A 86 14.71 0.40 -0.40
N ALA A 87 15.42 -0.46 0.31
CA ALA A 87 16.74 -0.14 0.81
C ALA A 87 17.68 -0.04 -0.41
N ALA A 88 18.08 1.17 -0.75
CA ALA A 88 19.16 1.41 -1.70
C ALA A 88 20.46 0.83 -1.11
N ALA A 89 21.05 -0.14 -1.80
CA ALA A 89 22.42 -0.59 -1.58
C ALA A 89 23.23 -0.40 -2.89
N PRO A 90 24.49 0.07 -2.81
CA PRO A 90 25.23 0.58 -3.96
C PRO A 90 25.69 -0.52 -4.92
N ALA A 91 25.92 -0.09 -6.16
CA ALA A 91 26.44 -0.88 -7.26
C ALA A 91 27.81 -1.49 -6.97
N GLY A 92 28.00 -2.76 -7.39
CA GLY A 92 29.30 -3.38 -7.49
C GLY A 92 29.25 -4.86 -7.85
N GLY A 93 29.69 -5.20 -9.06
CA GLY A 93 30.37 -6.48 -9.32
C GLY A 93 29.59 -7.58 -10.04
N ALA A 94 29.76 -7.59 -11.36
CA ALA A 94 29.99 -8.76 -12.23
C ALA A 94 28.98 -9.93 -12.28
N ALA A 95 28.52 -10.16 -13.51
CA ALA A 95 27.70 -11.26 -13.97
C ALA A 95 28.39 -12.64 -13.90
N ALA A 96 27.60 -13.69 -13.69
CA ALA A 96 27.38 -14.81 -14.64
C ALA A 96 26.90 -16.06 -13.89
N ALA A 97 25.75 -16.60 -14.30
CA ALA A 97 25.50 -18.04 -14.48
C ALA A 97 24.04 -18.24 -14.91
N ALA A 98 23.86 -18.51 -16.20
CA ALA A 98 22.65 -19.07 -16.76
C ALA A 98 22.98 -20.49 -17.20
N GLU A 99 22.25 -21.49 -16.71
CA GLU A 99 22.04 -22.76 -17.42
C GLU A 99 20.83 -23.51 -16.79
N PRO A 100 19.85 -23.96 -17.59
CA PRO A 100 18.71 -24.76 -17.17
C PRO A 100 18.96 -26.25 -17.47
N ALA A 101 18.57 -27.16 -16.58
CA ALA A 101 18.51 -28.57 -16.92
C ALA A 101 17.57 -29.37 -15.99
N ALA A 102 16.95 -30.39 -16.61
CA ALA A 102 16.34 -31.60 -16.06
C ALA A 102 14.82 -31.62 -15.85
N GLU A 103 14.17 -32.13 -16.90
CA GLU A 103 13.02 -33.04 -16.92
C GLU A 103 12.96 -34.01 -15.72
N GLU A 104 11.75 -34.34 -15.23
CA GLU A 104 11.10 -35.66 -15.40
C GLU A 104 9.98 -35.94 -14.38
N LYS A 105 8.91 -36.59 -14.88
CA LYS A 105 8.04 -37.61 -14.24
C LYS A 105 6.82 -37.18 -13.38
N LYS A 106 5.68 -37.12 -14.09
CA LYS A 106 4.42 -37.89 -13.89
C LYS A 106 4.08 -38.42 -12.48
N LYS A 107 2.88 -38.05 -11.99
CA LYS A 107 1.84 -39.03 -11.58
C LYS A 107 0.45 -38.37 -11.45
N GLU A 108 -0.53 -38.97 -12.13
CA GLU A 108 -1.97 -38.79 -12.00
C GLU A 108 -2.53 -39.51 -10.76
N GLU A 109 -3.82 -39.23 -10.46
CA GLU A 109 -4.78 -39.93 -9.56
C GLU A 109 -4.67 -39.55 -8.06
N GLU A 110 -5.70 -39.11 -7.32
CA GLU A 110 -7.16 -39.20 -7.42
C GLU A 110 -7.86 -38.04 -6.63
N PRO A 111 -9.15 -37.73 -6.90
CA PRO A 111 -9.99 -36.72 -6.26
C PRO A 111 -10.79 -37.28 -5.05
N GLU A 112 -11.54 -36.41 -4.36
CA GLU A 112 -12.53 -36.68 -3.28
C GLU A 112 -12.06 -36.64 -1.82
N SER A 113 -12.27 -35.48 -1.18
CA SER A 113 -12.88 -35.38 0.17
C SER A 113 -13.33 -33.94 0.41
N ASP A 114 -14.46 -33.58 -0.21
CA ASP A 114 -15.20 -32.32 -0.05
C ASP A 114 -16.39 -32.54 0.92
N ASP A 115 -16.15 -33.24 2.03
CA ASP A 115 -17.17 -33.63 3.02
C ASP A 115 -16.71 -33.48 4.49
N ASP A 116 -15.56 -32.83 4.74
CA ASP A 116 -15.04 -32.54 6.09
C ASP A 116 -14.73 -31.05 6.32
N MET A 117 -15.43 -30.19 5.57
CA MET A 117 -15.49 -28.74 5.78
C MET A 117 -16.94 -28.28 5.97
N GLY A 118 -17.80 -29.15 6.50
CA GLY A 118 -19.26 -28.96 6.55
C GLY A 118 -19.99 -29.55 7.76
N PHE A 119 -19.32 -30.02 8.82
CA PHE A 119 -20.02 -30.62 9.97
C PHE A 119 -19.44 -30.32 11.36
N SER A 120 -18.74 -29.18 11.50
CA SER A 120 -18.36 -28.62 12.83
C SER A 120 -18.28 -27.08 12.81
N LEU A 121 -19.16 -26.44 12.03
CA LEU A 121 -19.33 -24.98 12.03
C LEU A 121 -20.50 -24.51 12.93
N PHE A 122 -21.13 -25.45 13.65
CA PHE A 122 -22.16 -25.18 14.66
C PHE A 122 -22.14 -26.25 15.77
N ASP A 123 -20.96 -26.62 16.24
CA ASP A 123 -20.79 -27.08 17.63
C ASP A 123 -19.77 -26.17 18.33
#